data_AF-A0AAV9LG55-F1
#
_entry.id   AF-A0AAV9LG55-F1
#
_cell.length_a   1.000
_cell.length_b   1.000
_cell.length_c   1.000
_cell.angle_alpha   90.00
_cell.angle_beta   90.00
_cell.angle_gamma   90.00
#
_symmetry.space_group_name_H-M   'P 1'
#
loop_
_entity.id
_entity.type
_entity.pdbx_description
1 polymer ?
#
loop_
_entity_poly.entity_id
_entity_poly.type
_entity_poly.pdbx_seq_one_letter_code
_entity_poly.pdbx_strand_id
1 'polypeptide(L)'
;MFVWWCDVLHEFTFEGHHIKVVQLGPRYGFILFIVSEVMFYFALFRASSHSSLAPMVQIRGIWPPKGIAILDPWEIPFLNTLIPLSSGTAVTWAQTNPGSEGF
;
A
#
# COMPACT_ATOMS: atom_id res chain seq x y z
N MET A 1 -1.32 14.15 -15.52
CA MET A 1 -0.84 13.92 -14.14
C MET A 1 0.58 14.40 -13.91
N PHE A 2 1.55 14.11 -14.79
CA PHE A 2 2.93 14.58 -14.63
C PHE A 2 3.07 16.11 -14.53
N VAL A 3 2.50 16.86 -15.48
CA VAL A 3 2.55 18.35 -15.48
C VAL A 3 1.93 18.93 -14.22
N TRP A 4 0.80 18.38 -13.77
CA TRP A 4 0.15 18.80 -12.52
C TRP A 4 1.05 18.57 -11.29
N TRP A 5 1.76 17.44 -11.24
CA TRP A 5 2.68 17.17 -10.14
C TRP A 5 3.91 18.11 -10.17
N CYS A 6 4.43 18.42 -11.36
CA CYS A 6 5.49 19.42 -11.51
C CYS A 6 5.04 20.80 -11.05
N ASP A 7 3.80 21.19 -11.35
CA ASP A 7 3.21 22.47 -10.94
C ASP A 7 3.10 22.55 -9.40
N VAL A 8 2.56 21.50 -8.77
CA VAL A 8 2.49 21.39 -7.30
C VAL A 8 3.89 21.46 -6.65
N LEU A 9 4.89 20.82 -7.25
CA LEU A 9 6.28 20.90 -6.75
C LEU A 9 6.87 22.31 -6.94
N HIS A 10 6.54 22.98 -8.05
CA HIS A 10 6.99 24.34 -8.29
C HIS A 10 6.40 25.31 -7.25
N GLU A 11 5.08 25.23 -7.03
CA GLU A 11 4.34 26.00 -6.02
C GLU A 11 4.91 25.75 -4.61
N PHE A 12 5.26 24.50 -4.29
CA PHE A 12 5.83 24.11 -3.01
C PHE A 12 7.26 24.63 -2.77
N THR A 13 8.14 24.51 -3.77
CA THR A 13 9.59 24.78 -3.60
C THR A 13 9.97 26.22 -3.90
N PHE A 14 9.38 26.85 -4.93
CA PHE A 14 9.84 28.14 -5.44
C PHE A 14 8.91 29.31 -5.11
N GLU A 15 7.60 29.08 -5.01
CA GLU A 15 6.62 30.16 -4.79
C GLU A 15 6.25 30.37 -3.31
N GLY A 16 6.52 29.38 -2.44
CA GLY A 16 6.40 29.53 -0.99
C GLY A 16 4.96 29.62 -0.46
N HIS A 17 3.96 29.27 -1.27
CA HIS A 17 2.54 29.34 -0.91
C HIS A 17 2.11 28.31 0.16
N HIS A 18 2.93 27.29 0.43
CA HIS A 18 2.67 26.27 1.44
C HIS A 18 3.05 26.69 2.86
N ILE A 19 2.30 27.66 3.40
CA ILE A 19 2.36 28.08 4.81
C ILE A 19 1.99 26.89 5.71
N LYS A 20 2.49 26.85 6.95
CA LYS A 20 2.27 25.74 7.92
C LYS A 20 0.80 25.27 8.04
N VAL A 21 -0.16 26.18 7.91
CA VAL A 21 -1.59 25.86 7.92
C VAL A 21 -2.03 25.08 6.67
N VAL A 22 -1.53 25.45 5.49
CA VAL A 22 -1.85 24.78 4.22
C VAL A 22 -1.26 23.37 4.20
N GLN A 23 -0.07 23.17 4.78
CA GLN A 23 0.56 21.84 4.86
C GLN A 23 -0.25 20.81 5.65
N LEU A 24 -1.16 21.24 6.54
CA LEU A 24 -2.03 20.33 7.26
C LEU A 24 -3.05 19.66 6.31
N GLY A 25 -3.52 20.37 5.29
CA GLY A 25 -4.48 19.86 4.30
C GLY A 25 -3.99 18.60 3.60
N PRO A 26 -2.85 18.63 2.87
CA PRO A 26 -2.29 17.46 2.20
C PRO A 26 -1.93 16.32 3.17
N ARG A 27 -1.50 16.61 4.41
CA ARG A 27 -1.21 15.58 5.42
C ARG A 27 -2.47 14.79 5.78
N TYR A 28 -3.55 15.48 6.15
CA TYR A 28 -4.82 14.82 6.45
C TYR A 28 -5.46 14.21 5.20
N GLY A 29 -5.35 14.88 4.05
CA GLY A 29 -5.84 14.38 2.77
C GLY A 29 -5.20 13.04 2.39
N PHE A 30 -3.88 12.91 2.54
CA PHE A 30 -3.17 11.66 2.25
C PHE A 30 -3.51 10.56 3.26
N ILE A 31 -3.67 10.89 4.55
CA ILE A 31 -4.13 9.92 5.56
C ILE A 31 -5.53 9.41 5.22
N LEU A 32 -6.48 10.30 4.90
CA LEU A 32 -7.84 9.93 4.51
C LEU A 32 -7.86 9.11 3.21
N PHE A 33 -6.99 9.43 2.26
CA PHE A 33 -6.79 8.65 1.05
C PHE A 33 -6.35 7.21 1.36
N ILE A 34 -5.31 7.03 2.19
CA ILE A 34 -4.85 5.70 2.63
C ILE A 34 -5.97 4.94 3.35
N VAL A 35 -6.71 5.60 4.25
CA VAL A 35 -7.83 4.96 4.97
C VAL A 35 -8.90 4.48 3.98
N SER A 36 -9.18 5.26 2.93
CA SER A 36 -10.13 4.84 1.88
C SER A 36 -9.64 3.61 1.10
N GLU A 37 -8.34 3.51 0.82
CA GLU A 37 -7.76 2.32 0.18
C GLU A 37 -7.80 1.09 1.10
N VAL A 38 -7.52 1.25 2.39
CA VAL A 38 -7.61 0.16 3.38
C VAL A 38 -9.04 -0.38 3.46
N MET A 39 -10.06 0.48 3.45
CA MET A 39 -11.47 0.07 3.42
C MET A 39 -11.84 -0.66 2.14
N PHE A 40 -11.29 -0.23 0.99
CA PHE A 40 -11.46 -0.92 -0.28
C PHE A 40 -10.86 -2.35 -0.23
N TYR A 41 -9.64 -2.51 0.29
CA TYR A 41 -9.04 -3.84 0.48
C TYR A 41 -9.80 -4.69 1.51
N PHE A 42 -10.35 -4.08 2.56
CA PHE A 42 -11.18 -4.78 3.55
C PHE A 42 -12.44 -5.38 2.92
N ALA A 43 -13.07 -4.67 1.97
CA ALA A 43 -14.22 -5.21 1.23
C ALA A 43 -13.84 -6.45 0.40
N LEU A 44 -12.69 -6.44 -0.27
CA LEU A 44 -12.16 -7.59 -1.01
C LEU A 44 -11.83 -8.76 -0.08
N PHE A 45 -11.19 -8.48 1.07
CA PHE A 45 -10.89 -9.49 2.08
C PHE A 45 -12.18 -10.14 2.61
N ARG A 46 -13.18 -9.34 2.97
CA ARG A 46 -14.49 -9.84 3.42
C ARG A 46 -15.16 -10.72 2.37
N ALA A 47 -15.13 -10.33 1.10
CA ALA A 47 -15.69 -11.13 0.02
C ALA A 47 -15.01 -12.49 -0.11
N SER A 48 -13.67 -12.52 -0.06
CA SER A 48 -12.88 -13.76 -0.10
C SER A 48 -13.13 -14.65 1.12
N SER A 49 -13.11 -14.08 2.34
CA SER A 49 -13.38 -14.83 3.57
C SER A 49 -14.80 -15.37 3.61
N HIS A 50 -15.79 -14.60 3.14
CA HIS A 50 -17.17 -15.07 3.06
C HIS A 50 -17.28 -16.30 2.14
N SER A 51 -16.62 -16.28 0.97
CA SER A 51 -16.60 -17.42 0.04
C SER A 51 -15.80 -18.62 0.56
N SER A 52 -14.75 -18.41 1.35
CA SER A 52 -13.90 -19.47 1.89
C SER A 52 -14.50 -20.14 3.13
N LEU A 53 -15.18 -19.38 4.00
CA LEU A 53 -15.80 -19.89 5.23
C LEU A 53 -17.12 -20.65 4.99
N ALA A 54 -17.91 -20.19 4.01
CA ALA A 54 -19.17 -20.84 3.62
C ALA A 54 -19.20 -21.10 2.10
N PRO A 55 -18.36 -22.04 1.62
CA PRO A 55 -18.28 -22.37 0.20
C PRO A 55 -19.63 -22.86 -0.33
N MET A 56 -20.01 -22.38 -1.52
CA MET A 56 -21.27 -22.76 -2.16
C MET A 56 -21.35 -24.27 -2.39
N VAL A 57 -22.58 -24.81 -2.37
CA VAL A 57 -22.86 -26.24 -2.58
C VAL A 57 -22.29 -26.75 -3.92
N GLN A 58 -22.18 -25.88 -4.93
CA GLN A 58 -21.59 -26.18 -6.24
C GLN A 58 -20.10 -26.59 -6.16
N ILE A 59 -19.37 -26.13 -5.13
CA ILE A 59 -17.94 -26.43 -4.89
C ILE A 59 -17.80 -27.61 -3.90
N ARG A 60 -18.89 -28.33 -3.60
CA ARG A 60 -18.95 -29.43 -2.61
C ARG A 60 -18.52 -29.04 -1.19
N GLY A 61 -18.59 -27.76 -0.86
CA GLY A 61 -18.26 -27.27 0.48
C GLY A 61 -16.76 -27.31 0.83
N ILE A 62 -15.86 -27.42 -0.15
CA ILE A 62 -14.42 -27.54 0.07
C ILE A 62 -13.72 -26.31 -0.49
N TRP A 63 -12.93 -25.63 0.34
CA TRP A 63 -12.02 -24.57 -0.07
C TRP A 63 -10.58 -24.98 0.20
N PRO A 64 -9.65 -24.84 -0.75
CA PRO A 64 -9.85 -24.40 -2.13
C PRO A 64 -10.57 -25.46 -3.01
N PRO A 65 -11.28 -25.02 -4.07
CA PRO A 65 -11.93 -25.92 -5.02
C PRO A 65 -10.99 -26.99 -5.59
N LYS A 66 -11.52 -28.20 -5.78
CA LYS A 66 -10.75 -29.30 -6.41
C LYS A 66 -10.33 -28.92 -7.82
N GLY A 67 -9.06 -29.19 -8.17
CA GLY A 67 -8.49 -28.93 -9.50
C GLY A 67 -7.72 -27.62 -9.62
N ILE A 68 -7.62 -26.82 -8.55
CA ILE A 68 -6.76 -25.62 -8.51
C ILE A 68 -5.41 -26.00 -7.91
N ALA A 69 -4.33 -25.75 -8.66
CA ALA A 69 -2.98 -25.83 -8.14
C ALA A 69 -2.71 -24.62 -7.24
N ILE A 70 -2.44 -24.87 -5.96
CA ILE A 70 -2.12 -23.83 -4.98
C ILE A 70 -0.61 -23.59 -5.06
N LEU A 71 -0.18 -22.33 -5.04
CA LEU A 71 1.23 -21.98 -4.94
C LEU A 71 1.74 -22.35 -3.54
N ASP A 72 2.94 -22.92 -3.44
CA ASP A 72 3.59 -23.15 -2.16
C ASP A 72 3.90 -21.80 -1.49
N PRO A 73 3.43 -21.55 -0.25
CA PRO A 73 3.74 -20.34 0.48
C PRO A 73 5.24 -20.05 0.63
N TRP A 74 6.11 -21.06 0.60
CA TRP A 74 7.55 -20.92 0.90
C TRP A 74 8.43 -20.55 -0.28
N GLU A 75 7.89 -20.53 -1.50
CA GLU A 75 8.65 -20.21 -2.70
C GLU A 75 8.53 -18.71 -3.04
N ILE A 76 7.86 -18.41 -4.16
CA ILE A 76 7.68 -17.06 -4.70
C ILE A 76 6.91 -16.15 -3.72
N PRO A 77 5.80 -16.61 -3.06
CA PRO A 77 5.07 -15.76 -2.12
C PRO A 77 5.93 -15.31 -0.93
N PHE A 78 6.81 -16.19 -0.42
CA PHE A 78 7.70 -15.85 0.69
C PHE A 78 8.66 -14.73 0.30
N LEU A 79 9.33 -14.85 -0.86
CA LEU A 79 10.24 -13.81 -1.34
C LEU A 79 9.53 -12.45 -1.54
N ASN A 80 8.29 -12.49 -2.05
CA ASN A 80 7.47 -11.29 -2.23
C ASN A 80 7.04 -10.61 -0.92
N THR A 81 7.16 -11.29 0.24
CA THR A 81 6.97 -10.66 1.55
C THR A 81 8.27 -10.09 2.12
N LEU A 82 9.41 -10.74 1.86
CA LEU A 82 10.72 -10.26 2.29
C LEU A 82 11.16 -8.98 1.58
N ILE A 83 10.88 -8.85 0.29
CA ILE A 83 11.27 -7.66 -0.50
C ILE A 83 10.63 -6.38 0.06
N PRO A 84 9.30 -6.28 0.27
CA PRO A 84 8.70 -5.10 0.89
C PRO A 84 9.16 -4.86 2.33
N LEU A 85 9.38 -5.92 3.12
CA LEU A 85 9.83 -5.80 4.50
C LEU A 85 11.23 -5.15 4.57
N SER A 86 12.17 -5.66 3.78
CA SER A 86 13.52 -5.10 3.69
C SER A 86 13.53 -3.68 3.12
N SER A 87 12.69 -3.39 2.12
CA SER A 87 12.51 -2.04 1.57
C SER A 87 11.99 -1.06 2.63
N GLY A 88 11.05 -1.48 3.49
CA GLY A 88 10.56 -0.66 4.61
C GLY A 88 11.66 -0.30 5.60
N THR A 89 12.54 -1.26 5.94
CA THR A 89 13.70 -1.00 6.81
C THR A 89 14.69 -0.02 6.16
N ALA A 90 14.94 -0.15 4.85
CA ALA A 90 15.82 0.75 4.11
C ALA A 90 15.28 2.20 4.06
N VAL A 91 13.98 2.38 3.83
CA VAL A 91 13.34 3.71 3.86
C VAL A 91 13.39 4.31 5.28
N THR A 92 13.15 3.50 6.31
CA THR A 92 13.26 3.96 7.70
C THR A 92 14.68 4.42 8.01
N TRP A 93 15.68 3.68 7.54
CA TRP A 93 17.08 4.06 7.68
C TRP A 93 17.40 5.39 7.00
N ALA A 94 16.96 5.57 5.75
CA ALA A 94 17.15 6.82 5.00
C ALA A 94 16.49 8.02 5.70
N GLN A 95 15.32 7.81 6.31
CA GLN A 95 14.64 8.84 7.10
C GLN A 95 15.41 9.23 8.36
N THR A 96 16.06 8.27 9.04
CA THR A 96 16.81 8.52 10.27
C THR A 96 18.23 9.04 10.05
N ASN A 97 18.85 8.73 8.90
CA ASN A 97 20.22 9.12 8.57
C ASN A 97 20.29 10.01 7.32
N PRO A 98 19.73 11.23 7.37
CA PRO A 98 19.72 12.13 6.22
C PRO A 98 21.12 12.67 5.82
N GLY A 99 22.17 12.39 6.61
CA GLY A 99 23.51 12.96 6.43
C GLY A 99 24.63 11.99 6.02
N SER A 100 24.32 10.74 5.64
CA SER A 100 25.35 9.78 5.18
C SER A 100 25.62 9.82 3.66
N GLU A 101 24.86 10.61 2.91
CA GLU A 101 25.25 11.03 1.56
C GLU A 101 25.74 12.46 1.66
N GLY A 102 27.07 12.62 1.64
CA GLY A 102 27.71 13.93 1.68
C GLY A 102 27.31 14.76 0.47
N PHE A 103 26.56 15.83 0.75
CA PHE A 103 26.63 17.11 0.06
C PHE A 103 26.60 18.22 1.12
#